data_AF-A0A550GQH8-F1
#
_entry.id   AF-A0A550GQH8-F1
#
_cell.length_a   1.000
_cell.length_b   1.000
_cell.length_c   1.000
_cell.angle_alpha   90.00
_cell.angle_beta   90.00
_cell.angle_gamma   90.00
#
_symmetry.space_group_name_H-M   'P 1'
#
loop_
_entity.id
_entity.type
_entity.pdbx_description
1 polymer ?
#
loop_
_entity_poly.entity_id
_entity_poly.type
_entity_poly.pdbx_seq_one_letter_code
_entity_poly.pdbx_strand_id
1 'polypeptide(L)' 'MLPMDFSVVGTVHSHPSGNINPSNLDLNHFFGRILMIVGFPFFGKEDVAVYDSNGEKLQLRISPE' A
#
# COMPACT_ATOMS: atom_id res chain seq x y z
N MET A 1 8.72 -8.99 -15.38
CA MET A 1 9.25 -9.01 -14.00
C MET A 1 10.25 -7.87 -13.88
N LEU A 2 10.19 -7.10 -12.80
CA LEU A 2 11.25 -6.15 -12.50
C LEU A 2 12.54 -6.93 -12.16
N PRO A 3 13.73 -6.42 -12.51
CA PRO A 3 14.99 -7.01 -12.09
C PRO A 3 15.10 -7.01 -10.55
N MET A 4 15.89 -7.93 -10.01
CA MET A 4 16.10 -8.03 -8.56
C MET A 4 16.81 -6.77 -8.05
N ASP A 5 16.06 -5.93 -7.34
CA ASP A 5 16.52 -4.70 -6.72
C ASP A 5 16.05 -4.66 -5.26
N PHE A 6 16.99 -4.81 -4.34
CA PHE A 6 16.72 -4.84 -2.90
C PHE A 6 16.37 -3.47 -2.32
N SER A 7 16.54 -2.39 -3.09
CA SER A 7 16.08 -1.06 -2.70
C SER A 7 14.56 -0.90 -2.86
N VAL A 8 13.90 -1.78 -3.62
CA VAL A 8 12.44 -1.76 -3.77
C VAL A 8 11.77 -2.32 -2.52
N VAL A 9 11.08 -1.43 -1.80
CA VAL A 9 10.43 -1.77 -0.52
C VAL A 9 9.05 -2.41 -0.72
N GLY A 10 8.32 -2.05 -1.78
CA GLY A 10 6.92 -2.42 -1.90
C GLY A 10 6.25 -1.89 -3.16
N THR A 11 4.92 -1.98 -3.17
CA THR A 11 4.05 -1.40 -4.22
C THR A 11 3.11 -0.37 -3.62
N VAL A 12 2.74 0.61 -4.44
CA VAL A 12 1.73 1.61 -4.08
C VAL A 12 0.82 1.88 -5.28
N HIS A 13 -0.48 1.98 -5.02
CA HIS A 13 -1.46 2.43 -6.00
C HIS A 13 -2.63 3.14 -5.32
N SER A 14 -3.52 3.74 -6.13
CA SER A 14 -4.66 4.49 -5.62
C SER A 14 -6.00 3.79 -5.86
N HIS A 15 -6.93 3.97 -4.93
CA HIS A 15 -8.33 3.57 -5.06
C HIS A 15 -9.21 4.82 -5.21
N PRO A 16 -9.63 5.19 -6.43
CA PRO A 16 -10.47 6.37 -6.65
C PRO A 16 -11.87 6.24 -6.03
N SER A 17 -12.27 5.03 -5.63
CA SER A 17 -13.49 4.76 -4.87
C SER A 17 -13.43 5.18 -3.40
N GLY A 18 -12.23 5.46 -2.86
CA GLY A 18 -12.00 5.75 -1.44
C GLY A 18 -11.94 4.53 -0.53
N ASN A 19 -12.25 3.33 -1.02
CA ASN A 19 -12.10 2.11 -0.24
C ASN A 19 -10.62 1.74 -0.16
N ILE A 20 -9.99 1.92 1.00
CA ILE A 20 -8.56 1.63 1.20
C ILE A 20 -8.25 0.17 1.56
N ASN A 21 -9.24 -0.73 1.52
CA ASN A 21 -9.01 -2.17 1.72
C ASN A 21 -8.49 -2.84 0.44
N PRO A 22 -7.56 -3.81 0.55
CA PRO A 22 -7.05 -4.53 -0.60
C PRO A 22 -8.13 -5.44 -1.17
N SER A 23 -8.19 -5.49 -2.50
CA SER A 23 -8.91 -6.51 -3.23
C SER A 23 -8.06 -7.79 -3.35
N ASN A 24 -8.69 -8.88 -3.77
CA ASN A 24 -7.96 -10.10 -4.11
C ASN A 24 -6.91 -9.87 -5.21
N LEU A 25 -7.17 -8.93 -6.13
CA LEU A 25 -6.22 -8.60 -7.19
C LEU A 25 -4.96 -7.95 -6.62
N ASP A 26 -5.12 -7.06 -5.63
CA ASP A 26 -4.01 -6.37 -5.00
C ASP A 26 -3.11 -7.34 -4.23
N LEU A 27 -3.72 -8.29 -3.49
CA LEU A 27 -2.98 -9.32 -2.76
C LEU A 27 -2.24 -10.28 -3.71
N ASN A 28 -2.85 -10.64 -4.84
CA ASN A 28 -2.22 -11.50 -5.85
C ASN A 28 -1.08 -10.81 -6.62
N HIS A 29 -1.07 -9.47 -6.66
CA HIS A 29 -0.01 -8.67 -7.30
C HIS A 29 0.94 -8.02 -6.27
N PHE A 30 0.93 -8.51 -5.03
CA PHE A 30 1.82 -8.04 -4.00
C PHE A 30 3.29 -8.22 -4.41
N PHE A 31 4.10 -7.16 -4.20
CA PHE A 31 5.53 -7.20 -4.45
C PHE A 31 6.28 -6.42 -3.36
N GLY A 32 7.43 -6.95 -2.92
CA GLY A 32 8.26 -6.34 -1.88
C GLY A 32 7.86 -6.79 -0.47
N ARG A 33 7.84 -5.83 0.46
CA ARG A 33 7.52 -6.03 1.88
C ARG A 33 6.19 -5.41 2.30
N ILE A 34 5.71 -4.43 1.56
CA ILE A 34 4.45 -3.72 1.84
C ILE A 34 3.66 -3.45 0.57
N LEU A 35 2.34 -3.40 0.72
CA LEU A 35 1.41 -2.83 -0.23
C LEU A 35 0.80 -1.58 0.40
N MET A 36 0.90 -0.43 -0.27
CA MET A 36 0.25 0.82 0.16
C MET A 36 -0.91 1.16 -0.77
N ILE A 37 -2.07 1.46 -0.19
CA ILE A 37 -3.26 1.90 -0.91
C ILE A 37 -3.59 3.32 -0.46
N VAL A 38 -3.76 4.21 -1.44
CA VAL A 38 -4.13 5.62 -1.23
C VAL A 38 -5.53 5.86 -1.80
N GLY A 39 -6.50 6.18 -0.94
CA GLY A 39 -7.91 6.31 -1.29
C GLY A 39 -8.37 7.75 -1.52
N PHE A 40 -9.32 7.97 -2.42
CA PHE A 40 -10.04 9.25 -2.49
C PHE A 40 -10.74 9.53 -1.14
N PRO A 41 -10.73 10.77 -0.60
CA PRO A 41 -10.43 12.05 -1.25
C PRO A 41 -8.96 12.52 -1.21
N PHE A 42 -8.03 11.71 -0.71
CA PHE A 42 -6.59 12.03 -0.66
C PHE A 42 -6.24 13.23 0.23
N PHE A 43 -7.05 13.54 1.23
CA PHE A 43 -6.87 14.71 2.08
C PHE A 43 -5.89 14.47 3.22
N GLY A 44 -5.73 13.24 3.68
CA GLY A 44 -4.94 12.99 4.86
C GLY A 44 -4.44 11.56 5.02
N LYS A 45 -3.81 11.32 6.17
CA LYS A 45 -3.23 10.03 6.54
C LYS A 45 -4.31 8.93 6.64
N GLU A 46 -5.52 9.31 7.01
CA GLU A 46 -6.70 8.45 7.07
C GLU A 46 -7.05 7.82 5.73
N ASP A 47 -6.66 8.47 4.62
CA ASP A 47 -6.86 7.99 3.27
C ASP A 47 -5.72 7.06 2.80
N VAL A 48 -4.81 6.68 3.70
CA VAL A 48 -3.68 5.80 3.40
C VAL A 48 -3.72 4.57 4.31
N ALA A 49 -3.66 3.40 3.70
CA ALA A 49 -3.46 2.14 4.42
C ALA A 49 -2.25 1.38 3.85
N VAL A 50 -1.57 0.65 4.72
CA VAL A 50 -0.43 -0.18 4.38
C VAL A 50 -0.71 -1.59 4.87
N TYR A 51 -0.36 -2.59 4.06
CA TYR A 51 -0.63 -4.00 4.30
C TYR A 51 0.63 -4.85 4.11
N ASP A 52 0.74 -5.94 4.85
CA ASP A 52 1.74 -6.97 4.62
C ASP A 52 1.30 -7.98 3.53
N SER A 53 2.12 -8.99 3.26
CA SER A 53 1.83 -10.02 2.25
C SER A 53 0.66 -10.94 2.60
N ASN A 54 0.21 -10.94 3.86
CA ASN A 54 -0.96 -11.69 4.31
C ASN A 54 -2.25 -10.87 4.19
N GLY A 55 -2.15 -9.60 3.78
CA GLY A 55 -3.26 -8.66 3.75
C GLY A 55 -3.58 -8.06 5.12
N GLU A 56 -2.69 -8.21 6.11
CA GLU A 56 -2.87 -7.65 7.45
C GLU A 56 -2.46 -6.17 7.46
N LYS A 57 -3.29 -5.32 8.09
CA LYS A 57 -3.07 -3.88 8.11
C LYS A 57 -1.91 -3.52 9.06
N LEU A 58 -0.92 -2.79 8.55
CA LEU A 58 0.23 -2.30 9.29
C LEU A 58 0.01 -0.89 9.85
N GLN A 59 0.66 -0.57 10.96
CA GLN A 59 0.63 0.78 11.53
C GLN A 59 1.52 1.74 10.72
N LEU A 60 0.92 2.72 10.06
CA LEU A 60 1.64 3.80 9.40
C LEU A 60 2.05 4.89 10.41
N ARG A 61 3.34 5.21 10.49
CA ARG A 61 3.89 6.36 11.23
C ARG A 61 4.58 7.28 10.25
N ILE A 62 4.30 8.58 10.36
CA ILE A 62 4.92 9.62 9.54
C ILE A 62 5.96 10.29 10.44
N SER A 63 7.22 10.25 10.03
CA SER A 63 8.28 11.01 10.70
C SER A 63 8.19 12.48 10.31
N PRO A 64 8.52 13.41 11.22
CA PRO A 64 8.77 14.80 10.83
C PRO A 64 9.94 14.88 9.83
N GLU A 65 9.94 15.93 9.00
CA GLU A 65 11.11 16.30 8.16
C GLU A 65 12.30 16.74 9.02
#